data_AF-A0A9N9CZZ5-F1
#
_entry.id   AF-A0A9N9CZZ5-F1
#
_cell.length_a   1.000
_cell.length_b   1.000
_cell.length_c   1.000
_cell.angle_alpha   90.00
_cell.angle_beta   90.00
_cell.angle_gamma   90.00
#
_symmetry.space_group_name_H-M   'P 1'
#
loop_
_entity.id
_entity.type
_entity.pdbx_description
1 polymer ?
#
loop_
_entity_poly.entity_id
_entity_poly.type
_entity_poly.pdbx_seq_one_letter_code
_entity_poly.pdbx_strand_id
1 'polypeptide(L)'
;MAADTSQLVADVITEILENLSVRDLLSALLVNREWCQVAVPMYWKAPFSYKYKRSMTALKIYELFLERGSSTLIGTTENSARGTTIQETPMLYDYPLFLKELNYTNLLALKGIDGKVNAILQMLINRGIRLNTFIMDNTGSKSERHYEIWTTPRYASIFSSLIRVEIRTPFPKNHVIKTLAKNCTMLSYLDINLHDNSIDRVKKTLNYLEEFISVQRCPLNLRLVFPNGPGKMLIKTLQSQFESLKRLELVKWNFSECDDWGWLKKCPNLTEFAITSSLQTRVSAILDVKYETYHSKSSNNSRLTTAHWHFDKDGETSSMPNFYFHSGKSSMVQYYDIDDFQYDYHYLEARTRKSRRKN
;
A
#
# COMPACT_ATOMS: atom_id res chain seq x y z
N MET A 1 -34.74 20.24 17.80
CA MET A 1 -35.04 19.29 16.71
C MET A 1 -34.42 19.70 15.36
N ALA A 2 -33.18 20.24 15.33
CA ALA A 2 -32.51 20.68 14.09
C ALA A 2 -31.25 19.86 13.75
N ALA A 3 -30.98 18.77 14.50
CA ALA A 3 -29.76 17.99 14.37
C ALA A 3 -29.81 16.90 13.28
N ASP A 4 -30.97 16.68 12.64
CA ASP A 4 -31.21 15.50 11.78
C ASP A 4 -31.04 15.82 10.28
N THR A 5 -31.39 17.02 9.84
CA THR A 5 -31.35 17.40 8.42
C THR A 5 -29.94 17.67 7.91
N SER A 6 -29.06 18.25 8.73
CA SER A 6 -27.67 18.53 8.32
C SER A 6 -26.85 17.25 8.15
N GLN A 7 -27.12 16.22 8.96
CA GLN A 7 -26.44 14.93 8.85
C GLN A 7 -26.92 14.18 7.61
N LEU A 8 -28.24 14.15 7.38
CA LEU A 8 -28.84 13.55 6.19
C LEU A 8 -28.27 14.16 4.89
N VAL A 9 -28.10 15.49 4.84
CA VAL A 9 -27.50 16.17 3.68
C VAL A 9 -26.04 15.77 3.49
N ALA A 10 -25.25 15.67 4.57
CA ALA A 10 -23.87 15.21 4.49
C ALA A 10 -23.75 13.76 4.03
N ASP A 11 -24.66 12.89 4.47
CA ASP A 11 -24.69 11.46 4.09
C ASP A 11 -25.02 11.31 2.60
N VAL A 12 -26.01 12.06 2.10
CA VAL A 12 -26.35 12.06 0.67
C VAL A 12 -25.20 12.61 -0.18
N ILE A 13 -24.56 13.70 0.24
CA ILE A 13 -23.38 14.24 -0.46
C ILE A 13 -22.25 13.19 -0.46
N THR A 14 -22.03 12.51 0.67
CA THR A 14 -21.01 11.46 0.79
C THR A 14 -21.25 10.36 -0.24
N GLU A 15 -22.46 9.80 -0.32
CA GLU A 15 -22.82 8.76 -1.28
C GLU A 15 -22.59 9.20 -2.74
N ILE A 16 -22.94 10.44 -3.07
CA ILE A 16 -22.69 11.00 -4.40
C ILE A 16 -21.19 11.08 -4.68
N LEU A 17 -20.42 11.64 -3.75
CA LEU A 17 -18.99 11.86 -3.90
C LEU A 17 -18.17 10.56 -3.90
N GLU A 18 -18.63 9.50 -3.25
CA GLU A 18 -17.98 8.18 -3.26
C GLU A 18 -17.92 7.57 -4.66
N ASN A 19 -18.86 7.92 -5.52
CA ASN A 19 -18.94 7.46 -6.91
C ASN A 19 -18.16 8.36 -7.90
N LEU A 20 -17.57 9.46 -7.43
CA LEU A 20 -16.83 10.40 -8.29
C LEU A 20 -15.36 10.05 -8.44
N SER A 21 -14.79 10.43 -9.59
CA SER A 21 -13.34 10.43 -9.73
C SER A 21 -12.72 11.55 -8.89
N VAL A 22 -11.45 11.39 -8.51
CA VAL A 22 -10.69 12.44 -7.82
C VAL A 22 -10.60 13.76 -8.58
N ARG A 23 -10.71 13.75 -9.91
CA ARG A 23 -10.78 14.98 -10.70
C ARG A 23 -12.11 15.69 -10.44
N ASP A 24 -13.19 14.93 -10.38
CA ASP A 24 -14.53 15.46 -10.14
C ASP A 24 -14.72 15.89 -8.68
N LEU A 25 -13.99 15.28 -7.73
CA LEU A 25 -13.90 15.78 -6.35
C LEU A 25 -13.34 17.20 -6.27
N LEU A 26 -12.45 17.62 -7.18
CA LEU A 26 -11.99 19.02 -7.21
C LEU A 26 -13.10 19.96 -7.68
N SER A 27 -13.93 19.54 -8.63
CA SER A 27 -15.11 20.30 -9.06
C SER A 27 -16.14 20.40 -7.94
N ALA A 28 -16.31 19.35 -7.12
CA ALA A 28 -17.18 19.36 -5.95
C ALA A 28 -16.77 20.43 -4.91
N LEU A 29 -15.47 20.77 -4.80
CA LEU A 29 -15.00 21.85 -3.94
C LEU A 29 -15.52 23.24 -4.36
N LEU A 30 -16.01 23.41 -5.59
CA LEU A 30 -16.46 24.70 -6.10
C LEU A 30 -17.98 24.91 -5.99
N VAL A 31 -18.72 23.90 -5.52
CA VAL A 31 -20.20 23.93 -5.49
C VAL A 31 -20.70 24.86 -4.39
N ASN A 32 -20.45 24.50 -3.12
CA ASN A 32 -20.79 25.31 -1.96
C ASN A 32 -20.00 24.81 -0.72
N ARG A 33 -20.29 25.40 0.44
CA ARG A 33 -19.58 25.10 1.70
C ARG A 33 -19.83 23.67 2.18
N GLU A 34 -21.04 23.17 2.05
CA GLU A 34 -21.47 21.84 2.49
C GLU A 34 -20.77 20.75 1.67
N TRP A 35 -20.71 20.92 0.35
CA TRP A 35 -19.97 20.02 -0.54
C TRP A 35 -18.47 20.06 -0.25
N CYS A 36 -17.90 21.25 -0.01
CA CYS A 36 -16.52 21.41 0.43
C CYS A 36 -16.20 20.60 1.69
N GLN A 37 -17.08 20.64 2.70
CA GLN A 37 -16.87 19.99 3.99
C GLN A 37 -16.74 18.47 3.86
N VAL A 38 -17.41 17.85 2.88
CA VAL A 38 -17.31 16.41 2.59
C VAL A 38 -16.19 16.11 1.59
N ALA A 39 -16.07 16.90 0.54
CA ALA A 39 -15.10 16.69 -0.54
C ALA A 39 -13.64 16.89 -0.09
N VAL A 40 -13.36 17.84 0.83
CA VAL A 40 -12.00 18.07 1.33
C VAL A 40 -11.42 16.83 2.03
N PRO A 41 -12.07 16.25 3.06
CA PRO A 41 -11.59 15.01 3.67
C PRO A 41 -11.42 13.86 2.68
N MET A 42 -12.38 13.67 1.77
CA MET A 42 -12.31 12.62 0.76
C MET A 42 -11.15 12.79 -0.21
N TYR A 43 -10.92 14.02 -0.66
CA TYR A 43 -9.77 14.35 -1.50
C TYR A 43 -8.48 14.14 -0.71
N TRP A 44 -8.39 14.64 0.52
CA TRP A 44 -7.17 14.57 1.32
C TRP A 44 -6.90 13.22 2.00
N LYS A 45 -7.73 12.19 1.77
CA LYS A 45 -7.50 10.85 2.30
C LYS A 45 -6.20 10.19 1.82
N ALA A 46 -5.77 10.51 0.60
CA ALA A 46 -4.64 9.86 -0.08
C ALA A 46 -3.78 10.87 -0.87
N PRO A 47 -3.24 11.92 -0.25
CA PRO A 47 -2.66 13.07 -0.97
C PRO A 47 -1.39 12.72 -1.75
N PHE A 48 -0.72 11.61 -1.38
CA PHE A 48 0.51 11.13 -2.02
C PHE A 48 0.28 10.02 -3.05
N SER A 49 -0.94 9.53 -3.26
CA SER A 49 -1.21 8.38 -4.13
C SER A 49 -1.37 8.71 -5.62
N TYR A 50 -1.31 9.99 -6.00
CA TYR A 50 -1.62 10.46 -7.37
C TYR A 50 -0.41 11.12 -8.05
N LYS A 51 -0.68 11.99 -9.04
CA LYS A 51 0.31 12.75 -9.81
C LYS A 51 1.32 13.49 -8.91
N TYR A 52 2.57 13.55 -9.34
CA TYR A 52 3.67 14.25 -8.65
C TYR A 52 3.28 15.68 -8.24
N LYS A 53 2.61 16.44 -9.11
CA LYS A 53 2.13 17.81 -8.84
C LYS A 53 1.26 17.89 -7.58
N ARG A 54 0.35 16.93 -7.39
CA ARG A 54 -0.53 16.88 -6.21
C ARG A 54 0.25 16.53 -4.95
N SER A 55 1.06 15.47 -5.01
CA SER A 55 1.92 15.05 -3.90
C SER A 55 2.85 16.20 -3.47
N MET A 56 3.31 17.02 -4.43
CA MET A 56 4.09 18.21 -4.16
C MET A 56 3.27 19.32 -3.47
N THR A 57 2.05 19.60 -3.92
CA THR A 57 1.14 20.53 -3.22
C THR A 57 0.87 20.05 -1.79
N ALA A 58 0.69 18.75 -1.58
CA ALA A 58 0.51 18.17 -0.26
C ALA A 58 1.72 18.38 0.65
N LEU A 59 2.94 18.15 0.13
CA LEU A 59 4.14 18.40 0.91
C LEU A 59 4.27 19.87 1.31
N LYS A 60 4.00 20.82 0.41
CA LYS A 60 4.00 22.26 0.75
C LYS A 60 3.01 22.60 1.86
N ILE A 61 1.81 22.03 1.81
CA ILE A 61 0.81 22.22 2.87
C ILE A 61 1.30 21.62 4.19
N TYR A 62 1.90 20.43 4.17
CA TYR A 62 2.44 19.79 5.36
C TYR A 62 3.63 20.59 5.93
N GLU A 63 4.46 21.19 5.08
CA GLU A 63 5.56 22.08 5.49
C GLU A 63 5.04 23.29 6.26
N LEU A 64 3.94 23.91 5.83
CA LEU A 64 3.31 25.02 6.57
C LEU A 64 2.87 24.59 7.98
N PHE A 65 2.37 23.36 8.16
CA PHE A 65 2.05 22.83 9.48
C PHE A 65 3.29 22.58 10.35
N LEU A 66 4.39 22.13 9.74
CA LEU A 66 5.65 21.92 10.45
C LEU A 66 6.27 23.25 10.90
N GLU A 67 6.23 24.28 10.05
CA GLU A 67 6.73 25.63 10.34
C GLU A 67 5.91 26.34 11.43
N ARG A 68 4.59 26.13 11.46
CA ARG A 68 3.73 26.67 12.52
C ARG A 68 3.93 25.98 13.86
N GLY A 69 4.15 24.66 13.85
CA GLY A 69 4.42 23.88 15.06
C GLY A 69 5.79 24.18 15.68
N SER A 70 6.79 24.56 14.89
CA SER A 70 8.11 24.94 15.41
C SER A 70 8.09 26.34 16.03
N SER A 71 7.30 27.27 15.50
CA SER A 71 7.19 28.64 16.04
C SER A 71 6.45 28.70 17.39
N THR A 72 5.58 27.75 17.70
CA THR A 72 4.97 27.64 19.04
C THR A 72 5.94 27.10 20.10
N LEU A 73 7.00 26.39 19.70
CA LEU A 73 8.04 25.86 20.59
C LEU A 73 9.20 26.86 20.81
N ILE A 74 9.33 27.88 19.97
CA ILE A 74 10.34 28.96 20.07
C ILE A 74 9.71 30.21 20.73
N GLY A 75 8.74 30.00 21.64
CA GLY A 75 8.12 31.06 22.43
C GLY A 75 8.90 31.48 23.68
N THR A 76 10.13 30.99 23.89
CA THR A 76 10.93 31.24 25.11
C THR A 76 12.32 31.81 24.86
N THR A 77 12.64 32.28 23.66
CA THR A 77 13.89 33.03 23.44
C THR A 77 13.65 34.23 22.54
N GLU A 78 13.61 35.39 23.19
CA GLU A 78 13.75 36.68 22.53
C GLU A 78 15.04 36.71 21.69
N ASN A 79 14.97 37.41 20.56
CA ASN A 79 16.06 37.81 19.66
C ASN A 79 16.34 36.90 18.44
N SER A 80 15.61 37.14 17.34
CA SER A 80 16.27 37.49 16.08
C SER A 80 15.32 38.15 15.08
N ALA A 81 15.64 39.40 14.74
CA ALA A 81 14.98 40.19 13.72
C ALA A 81 15.33 39.65 12.31
N ARG A 82 14.39 38.92 11.71
CA ARG A 82 14.18 38.79 10.25
C ARG A 82 12.78 38.22 10.00
N GLY A 83 11.77 38.96 10.42
CA GLY A 83 10.37 38.63 10.16
C GLY A 83 10.06 38.89 8.69
N THR A 84 10.13 37.86 7.85
CA THR A 84 9.18 37.80 6.72
C THR A 84 7.84 37.52 7.38
N THR A 85 6.96 38.52 7.35
CA THR A 85 5.59 38.42 7.85
C THR A 85 4.92 37.34 7.02
N ILE A 86 4.94 36.09 7.48
CA ILE A 86 4.06 35.04 6.95
C ILE A 86 2.67 35.57 7.28
N GLN A 87 1.98 36.15 6.30
CA GLN A 87 0.57 36.47 6.44
C GLN A 87 -0.09 35.19 6.94
N GLU A 88 -0.61 35.24 8.16
CA GLU A 88 -1.33 34.14 8.79
C GLU A 88 -2.63 33.91 8.02
N THR A 89 -2.56 33.36 6.80
CA THR A 89 -3.75 32.87 6.12
C THR A 89 -4.26 31.71 6.96
N PRO A 90 -5.42 31.82 7.62
CA PRO A 90 -5.94 30.74 8.44
C PRO A 90 -6.20 29.57 7.50
N MET A 91 -5.51 28.45 7.71
CA MET A 91 -5.86 27.24 7.00
C MET A 91 -7.28 26.83 7.41
N LEU A 92 -8.16 26.72 6.41
CA LEU A 92 -9.57 26.37 6.61
C LEU A 92 -9.74 24.97 7.23
N TYR A 93 -8.77 24.09 7.02
CA TYR A 93 -8.79 22.71 7.50
C TYR A 93 -7.40 22.27 7.99
N ASP A 94 -7.37 21.38 8.99
CA ASP A 94 -6.15 20.66 9.40
C ASP A 94 -5.94 19.45 8.49
N TYR A 95 -5.50 19.70 7.25
CA TYR A 95 -5.38 18.69 6.20
C TYR A 95 -4.70 17.37 6.59
N PRO A 96 -3.62 17.37 7.40
CA PRO A 96 -3.01 16.13 7.89
C PRO A 96 -3.98 15.19 8.61
N LEU A 97 -5.05 15.70 9.25
CA LEU A 97 -6.05 14.88 9.94
C LEU A 97 -6.82 13.93 9.02
N PHE A 98 -6.89 14.26 7.74
CA PHE A 98 -7.65 13.48 6.77
C PHE A 98 -6.86 12.30 6.20
N LEU A 99 -5.56 12.20 6.46
CA LEU A 99 -4.71 11.15 5.89
C LEU A 99 -5.16 9.75 6.35
N LYS A 100 -5.57 8.92 5.39
CA LYS A 100 -5.92 7.50 5.59
C LYS A 100 -5.07 6.54 4.76
N GLU A 101 -4.52 7.01 3.65
CA GLU A 101 -3.64 6.23 2.80
C GLU A 101 -2.30 6.93 2.60
N LEU A 102 -1.21 6.18 2.82
CA LEU A 102 0.13 6.67 2.59
C LEU A 102 0.81 5.86 1.49
N ASN A 103 0.90 6.44 0.30
CA ASN A 103 1.87 6.00 -0.70
C ASN A 103 3.25 6.56 -0.31
N TYR A 104 3.99 5.76 0.44
CA TYR A 104 5.26 6.13 1.03
C TYR A 104 6.35 6.30 -0.04
N THR A 105 6.27 5.50 -1.10
CA THR A 105 7.20 5.60 -2.22
C THR A 105 7.07 6.93 -2.95
N ASN A 106 5.85 7.39 -3.20
CA ASN A 106 5.62 8.70 -3.81
C ASN A 106 6.06 9.84 -2.89
N LEU A 107 5.81 9.74 -1.58
CA LEU A 107 6.33 10.70 -0.60
C LEU A 107 7.86 10.81 -0.68
N LEU A 108 8.56 9.67 -0.66
CA LEU A 108 10.02 9.62 -0.73
C LEU A 108 10.59 10.07 -2.08
N ALA A 109 9.79 10.03 -3.15
CA ALA A 109 10.19 10.52 -4.46
C ALA A 109 10.11 12.06 -4.60
N LEU A 110 9.46 12.75 -3.65
CA LEU A 110 9.30 14.20 -3.70
C LEU A 110 10.63 14.93 -3.51
N LYS A 111 10.81 16.01 -4.28
CA LYS A 111 11.99 16.85 -4.14
C LYS A 111 11.91 17.61 -2.81
N GLY A 112 13.01 17.62 -2.05
CA GLY A 112 13.08 18.34 -0.77
C GLY A 112 12.48 17.58 0.43
N ILE A 113 12.07 16.33 0.25
CA ILE A 113 11.59 15.47 1.34
C ILE A 113 12.71 14.97 2.26
N ASP A 114 13.96 14.99 1.77
CA ASP A 114 15.13 14.56 2.53
C ASP A 114 15.19 15.27 3.90
N GLY A 115 15.26 14.50 4.98
CA GLY A 115 15.25 15.02 6.35
C GLY A 115 13.86 15.42 6.90
N LYS A 116 12.81 15.52 6.07
CA LYS A 116 11.46 15.92 6.50
C LYS A 116 10.53 14.76 6.83
N VAL A 117 10.82 13.55 6.33
CA VAL A 117 9.99 12.35 6.55
C VAL A 117 9.72 12.11 8.04
N ASN A 118 10.76 12.18 8.87
CA ASN A 118 10.66 11.97 10.32
C ASN A 118 9.75 13.03 10.98
N ALA A 119 9.84 14.28 10.55
CA ALA A 119 9.01 15.38 11.05
C ALA A 119 7.55 15.21 10.64
N ILE A 120 7.29 14.80 9.39
CA ILE A 120 5.94 14.49 8.91
C ILE A 120 5.34 13.33 9.71
N LEU A 121 6.05 12.21 9.86
CA LEU A 121 5.55 11.08 10.63
C LEU A 121 5.31 11.47 12.11
N GLN A 122 6.19 12.29 12.70
CA GLN A 122 5.97 12.80 14.05
C GLN A 122 4.73 13.70 14.15
N MET A 123 4.52 14.58 13.18
CA MET A 123 3.34 15.42 13.10
C MET A 123 2.05 14.58 13.03
N LEU A 124 2.07 13.47 12.29
CA LEU A 124 0.95 12.54 12.19
C LEU A 124 0.71 11.81 13.52
N ILE A 125 1.76 11.38 14.23
CA ILE A 125 1.63 10.84 15.61
C ILE A 125 0.92 11.86 16.51
N ASN A 126 1.41 13.10 16.52
CA ASN A 126 0.91 14.14 17.42
C ASN A 126 -0.58 14.45 17.18
N ARG A 127 -1.06 14.18 15.96
CA ARG A 127 -2.46 14.31 15.55
C ARG A 127 -3.29 13.04 15.75
N GLY A 128 -2.71 11.98 16.31
CA GLY A 128 -3.38 10.70 16.53
C GLY A 128 -3.77 9.99 15.24
N ILE A 129 -3.07 10.25 14.14
CA ILE A 129 -3.40 9.67 12.83
C ILE A 129 -3.18 8.17 12.85
N ARG A 130 -4.12 7.46 12.22
CA ARG A 130 -4.06 6.03 11.96
C ARG A 130 -4.42 5.76 10.51
N LEU A 131 -3.57 5.00 9.82
CA LEU A 131 -3.70 4.70 8.40
C LEU A 131 -4.49 3.41 8.18
N ASN A 132 -5.24 3.38 7.09
CA ASN A 132 -5.93 2.19 6.60
C ASN A 132 -5.12 1.50 5.50
N THR A 133 -4.44 2.29 4.67
CA THR A 133 -3.67 1.79 3.53
C THR A 133 -2.22 2.28 3.56
N PHE A 134 -1.28 1.36 3.34
CA PHE A 134 0.13 1.67 3.18
C PHE A 134 0.68 1.06 1.89
N ILE A 135 1.30 1.89 1.05
CA ILE A 135 1.81 1.49 -0.27
C ILE A 135 3.29 1.87 -0.38
N MET A 136 4.09 0.91 -0.83
CA MET A 136 5.52 1.03 -0.96
C MET A 136 6.00 0.25 -2.20
N ASP A 137 6.24 0.99 -3.28
CA ASP A 137 6.74 0.48 -4.55
C ASP A 137 8.24 0.71 -4.73
N ASN A 138 8.82 0.02 -5.72
CA ASN A 138 10.21 0.19 -6.10
C ASN A 138 10.37 1.39 -7.04
N THR A 139 10.92 2.50 -6.57
CA THR A 139 11.28 3.65 -7.43
C THR A 139 12.73 3.62 -7.91
N GLY A 140 13.50 2.56 -7.62
CA GLY A 140 14.93 2.51 -7.94
C GLY A 140 15.79 3.49 -7.12
N SER A 141 15.22 4.09 -6.06
CA SER A 141 15.92 4.95 -5.11
C SER A 141 16.92 4.13 -4.26
N LYS A 142 18.15 4.65 -4.11
CA LYS A 142 19.29 3.96 -3.49
C LYS A 142 19.36 4.05 -1.96
N SER A 143 18.37 4.65 -1.28
CA SER A 143 18.49 4.90 0.16
C SER A 143 17.55 4.03 0.99
N GLU A 144 17.97 2.78 1.26
CA GLU A 144 17.30 1.85 2.17
C GLU A 144 16.96 2.49 3.53
N ARG A 145 17.80 3.41 4.01
CA ARG A 145 17.60 4.10 5.30
C ARG A 145 16.28 4.87 5.36
N HIS A 146 15.85 5.51 4.28
CA HIS A 146 14.60 6.27 4.27
C HIS A 146 13.38 5.35 4.18
N TYR A 147 13.55 4.21 3.52
CA TYR A 147 12.50 3.20 3.40
C TYR A 147 12.17 2.51 4.73
N GLU A 148 13.13 2.41 5.65
CA GLU A 148 12.89 1.74 6.94
C GLU A 148 12.38 2.68 8.05
N ILE A 149 12.37 4.01 7.87
CA ILE A 149 12.03 4.97 8.94
C ILE A 149 10.69 4.62 9.62
N TRP A 150 9.67 4.27 8.84
CA TRP A 150 8.34 3.93 9.34
C TRP A 150 8.32 2.72 10.27
N THR A 151 9.33 1.84 10.21
CA THR A 151 9.46 0.68 11.10
C THR A 151 9.95 1.03 12.51
N THR A 152 10.35 2.29 12.75
CA THR A 152 10.77 2.75 14.08
C THR A 152 9.60 2.61 15.08
N PRO A 153 9.80 2.01 16.27
CA PRO A 153 8.72 1.73 17.22
C PRO A 153 7.81 2.92 17.58
N ARG A 154 8.34 4.15 17.59
CA ARG A 154 7.54 5.36 17.86
C ARG A 154 6.40 5.57 16.86
N TYR A 155 6.54 5.11 15.61
CA TYR A 155 5.55 5.28 14.56
C TYR A 155 4.52 4.14 14.51
N ALA A 156 4.66 3.12 15.36
CA ALA A 156 3.80 1.93 15.36
C ALA A 156 2.30 2.26 15.42
N SER A 157 1.91 3.29 16.19
CA SER A 157 0.52 3.70 16.35
C SER A 157 -0.14 4.17 15.06
N ILE A 158 0.63 4.75 14.13
CA ILE A 158 0.11 5.20 12.82
C ILE A 158 -0.32 3.99 11.98
N PHE A 159 0.41 2.89 12.09
CA PHE A 159 0.24 1.70 11.24
C PHE A 159 -0.59 0.59 11.89
N SER A 160 -1.08 0.79 13.11
CA SER A 160 -1.77 -0.29 13.84
C SER A 160 -3.17 -0.62 13.33
N SER A 161 -3.80 0.29 12.59
CA SER A 161 -5.12 0.10 11.97
C SER A 161 -5.07 -0.25 10.49
N LEU A 162 -3.90 -0.67 9.97
CA LEU A 162 -3.80 -1.00 8.56
C LEU A 162 -4.73 -2.16 8.19
N ILE A 163 -5.47 -1.95 7.11
CA ILE A 163 -6.39 -2.90 6.48
C ILE A 163 -5.78 -3.42 5.18
N ARG A 164 -4.98 -2.59 4.50
CA ARG A 164 -4.36 -2.87 3.20
C ARG A 164 -2.90 -2.47 3.16
N VAL A 165 -2.03 -3.41 2.80
CA VAL A 165 -0.59 -3.19 2.63
C VAL A 165 -0.13 -3.69 1.27
N GLU A 166 0.56 -2.82 0.53
CA GLU A 166 1.28 -3.16 -0.69
C GLU A 166 2.76 -2.80 -0.52
N ILE A 167 3.65 -3.79 -0.58
CA ILE A 167 5.10 -3.59 -0.51
C ILE A 167 5.74 -4.34 -1.67
N ARG A 168 5.83 -3.68 -2.84
CA ARG A 168 6.35 -4.27 -4.08
C ARG A 168 7.84 -4.00 -4.32
N THR A 169 8.51 -3.33 -3.40
CA THR A 169 9.97 -3.18 -3.43
C THR A 169 10.65 -4.31 -2.66
N PRO A 170 11.69 -4.94 -3.23
CA PRO A 170 12.47 -5.95 -2.51
C PRO A 170 13.21 -5.29 -1.34
N PHE A 171 13.09 -5.86 -0.14
CA PHE A 171 13.89 -5.46 1.02
C PHE A 171 14.74 -6.62 1.51
N PRO A 172 16.06 -6.41 1.70
CA PRO A 172 16.97 -7.46 2.16
C PRO A 172 16.86 -7.74 3.67
N LYS A 173 15.95 -7.08 4.39
CA LYS A 173 15.83 -7.21 5.85
C LYS A 173 14.41 -7.53 6.29
N ASN A 174 14.35 -8.40 7.28
CA ASN A 174 13.10 -8.99 7.80
C ASN A 174 12.30 -8.03 8.70
N HIS A 175 12.81 -6.83 8.96
CA HIS A 175 12.20 -5.86 9.88
C HIS A 175 10.82 -5.39 9.41
N VAL A 176 10.57 -5.38 8.10
CA VAL A 176 9.27 -4.99 7.54
C VAL A 176 8.19 -5.97 8.00
N ILE A 177 8.34 -7.28 7.71
CA ILE A 177 7.36 -8.28 8.14
C ILE A 177 7.28 -8.34 9.66
N LYS A 178 8.42 -8.28 10.36
CA LYS A 178 8.43 -8.23 11.84
C LYS A 178 7.59 -7.07 12.38
N THR A 179 7.72 -5.88 11.77
CA THR A 179 6.95 -4.69 12.15
C THR A 179 5.47 -4.86 11.85
N LEU A 180 5.12 -5.43 10.70
CA LEU A 180 3.73 -5.72 10.35
C LEU A 180 3.12 -6.73 11.35
N ALA A 181 3.81 -7.84 11.64
CA ALA A 181 3.36 -8.85 12.60
C ALA A 181 3.11 -8.25 13.99
N LYS A 182 4.01 -7.39 14.46
CA LYS A 182 3.92 -6.79 15.78
C LYS A 182 2.75 -5.79 15.93
N ASN A 183 2.42 -5.07 14.86
CA ASN A 183 1.56 -3.89 14.97
C ASN A 183 0.21 -4.03 14.27
N CYS A 184 0.07 -4.94 13.31
CA CYS A 184 -1.11 -5.05 12.46
C CYS A 184 -1.86 -6.36 12.73
N THR A 185 -3.12 -6.26 13.15
CA THR A 185 -3.97 -7.43 13.44
C THR A 185 -5.27 -7.48 12.61
N MET A 186 -5.56 -6.42 11.85
CA MET A 186 -6.79 -6.24 11.08
C MET A 186 -6.55 -6.26 9.56
N LEU A 187 -5.39 -6.74 9.10
CA LEU A 187 -5.08 -6.71 7.67
C LEU A 187 -5.99 -7.69 6.93
N SER A 188 -6.68 -7.16 5.93
CA SER A 188 -7.47 -7.96 4.98
C SER A 188 -6.75 -8.14 3.65
N TYR A 189 -5.79 -7.28 3.33
CA TYR A 189 -5.03 -7.32 2.07
C TYR A 189 -3.54 -7.14 2.36
N LEU A 190 -2.73 -8.10 1.92
CA LEU A 190 -1.27 -7.98 1.88
C LEU A 190 -0.74 -8.43 0.52
N ASP A 191 -0.04 -7.53 -0.18
CA ASP A 191 0.79 -7.84 -1.34
C ASP A 191 2.24 -7.48 -1.01
N ILE A 192 3.14 -8.46 -0.95
CA ILE A 192 4.52 -8.24 -0.54
C ILE A 192 5.52 -8.98 -1.42
N ASN A 193 6.55 -8.24 -1.84
CA ASN A 193 7.73 -8.74 -2.52
C ASN A 193 8.84 -9.03 -1.51
N LEU A 194 9.12 -10.30 -1.31
CA LEU A 194 10.20 -10.82 -0.48
C LEU A 194 11.46 -11.00 -1.32
N HIS A 195 12.61 -10.70 -0.72
CA HIS A 195 13.90 -10.90 -1.35
C HIS A 195 14.97 -11.06 -0.28
N ASP A 196 15.59 -12.23 -0.21
CA ASP A 196 16.82 -12.42 0.56
C ASP A 196 17.67 -13.54 -0.05
N ASN A 197 18.98 -13.38 0.02
CA ASN A 197 19.97 -14.34 -0.46
C ASN A 197 20.57 -15.19 0.69
N SER A 198 20.28 -14.86 1.95
CA SER A 198 20.76 -15.60 3.11
C SER A 198 19.69 -16.56 3.63
N ILE A 199 20.02 -17.85 3.68
CA ILE A 199 19.14 -18.92 4.18
C ILE A 199 18.61 -18.58 5.58
N ASP A 200 19.45 -18.11 6.50
CA ASP A 200 19.03 -17.80 7.88
C ASP A 200 18.05 -16.63 7.96
N ARG A 201 18.25 -15.61 7.12
CA ARG A 201 17.29 -14.51 7.04
C ARG A 201 15.99 -14.93 6.36
N VAL A 202 16.05 -15.79 5.35
CA VAL A 202 14.83 -16.40 4.77
C VAL A 202 14.03 -17.15 5.83
N LYS A 203 14.67 -18.00 6.64
CA LYS A 203 14.01 -18.70 7.76
C LYS A 203 13.35 -17.72 8.72
N LYS A 204 14.07 -16.70 9.17
CA LYS A 204 13.52 -15.66 10.05
C LYS A 204 12.35 -14.91 9.40
N THR A 205 12.41 -14.61 8.10
CA THR A 205 11.32 -13.97 7.37
C THR A 205 10.07 -14.84 7.36
N LEU A 206 10.21 -16.14 7.12
CA LEU A 206 9.10 -17.09 7.16
C LEU A 206 8.51 -17.23 8.57
N ASN A 207 9.34 -17.23 9.61
CA ASN A 207 8.85 -17.23 11.00
C ASN A 207 8.04 -15.96 11.31
N TYR A 208 8.51 -14.78 10.87
CA TYR A 208 7.73 -13.56 11.03
C TYR A 208 6.47 -13.54 10.18
N LEU A 209 6.48 -14.19 9.00
CA LEU A 209 5.29 -14.34 8.18
C LEU A 209 4.27 -15.26 8.87
N GLU A 210 4.72 -16.34 9.50
CA GLU A 210 3.87 -17.21 10.32
C GLU A 210 3.25 -16.45 11.49
N GLU A 211 4.07 -15.72 12.26
CA GLU A 211 3.61 -14.82 13.33
C GLU A 211 2.62 -13.79 12.80
N PHE A 212 2.92 -13.20 11.64
CA PHE A 212 2.05 -12.23 10.99
C PHE A 212 0.68 -12.81 10.67
N ILE A 213 0.61 -13.99 10.06
CA ILE A 213 -0.67 -14.61 9.68
C ILE A 213 -1.46 -15.01 10.92
N SER A 214 -0.79 -15.54 11.95
CA SER A 214 -1.46 -16.06 13.16
C SER A 214 -2.10 -14.97 14.03
N VAL A 215 -1.64 -13.72 13.95
CA VAL A 215 -2.23 -12.61 14.70
C VAL A 215 -3.37 -11.89 13.97
N GLN A 216 -3.65 -12.23 12.70
CA GLN A 216 -4.75 -11.60 11.97
C GLN A 216 -6.10 -12.08 12.48
N ARG A 217 -7.04 -11.15 12.70
CA ARG A 217 -8.41 -11.47 13.13
C ARG A 217 -9.45 -11.39 12.02
N CYS A 218 -8.99 -11.12 10.79
CA CYS A 218 -9.81 -11.03 9.59
C CYS A 218 -9.33 -12.04 8.55
N PRO A 219 -10.22 -12.55 7.67
CA PRO A 219 -9.79 -13.35 6.54
C PRO A 219 -8.82 -12.57 5.64
N LEU A 220 -7.68 -13.17 5.35
CA LEU A 220 -6.55 -12.55 4.70
C LEU A 220 -6.56 -12.87 3.19
N ASN A 221 -6.47 -11.81 2.39
CA ASN A 221 -6.10 -11.91 0.98
C ASN A 221 -4.59 -11.67 0.91
N LEU A 222 -3.84 -12.71 0.55
CA LEU A 222 -2.39 -12.73 0.59
C LEU A 222 -1.78 -12.94 -0.80
N ARG A 223 -0.91 -12.03 -1.20
CA ARG A 223 -0.06 -12.17 -2.37
C ARG A 223 1.40 -12.11 -1.94
N LEU A 224 2.13 -13.19 -2.21
CA LEU A 224 3.54 -13.34 -1.85
C LEU A 224 4.38 -13.53 -3.09
N VAL A 225 5.29 -12.61 -3.35
CA VAL A 225 6.30 -12.76 -4.40
C VAL A 225 7.64 -13.04 -3.77
N PHE A 226 8.26 -14.18 -4.10
CA PHE A 226 9.64 -14.44 -3.69
C PHE A 226 10.37 -15.21 -4.80
N PRO A 227 11.15 -14.51 -5.66
CA PRO A 227 11.98 -15.17 -6.67
C PRO A 227 12.90 -16.22 -6.04
N ASN A 228 12.66 -17.49 -6.38
CA ASN A 228 13.39 -18.67 -5.87
C ASN A 228 13.31 -18.87 -4.36
N GLY A 229 12.29 -18.32 -3.67
CA GLY A 229 12.06 -18.57 -2.25
C GLY A 229 11.75 -20.05 -1.96
N PRO A 230 12.07 -20.58 -0.77
CA PRO A 230 11.90 -22.01 -0.45
C PRO A 230 10.41 -22.35 -0.22
N GLY A 231 9.74 -22.80 -1.28
CA GLY A 231 8.31 -23.08 -1.28
C GLY A 231 7.87 -24.15 -0.27
N LYS A 232 8.70 -25.16 -0.01
CA LYS A 232 8.41 -26.19 1.01
C LYS A 232 8.29 -25.62 2.42
N MET A 233 9.12 -24.64 2.75
CA MET A 233 9.04 -23.97 4.04
C MET A 233 7.82 -23.05 4.11
N LEU A 234 7.53 -22.34 3.01
CA LEU A 234 6.32 -21.52 2.92
C LEU A 234 5.05 -22.35 3.11
N ILE A 235 4.94 -23.52 2.47
CA ILE A 235 3.75 -24.39 2.63
C ILE A 235 3.55 -24.74 4.10
N LYS A 236 4.61 -25.08 4.84
CA LYS A 236 4.50 -25.34 6.29
C LYS A 236 3.97 -24.13 7.06
N THR A 237 4.47 -22.93 6.74
CA THR A 237 4.00 -21.67 7.33
C THR A 237 2.52 -21.39 7.01
N LEU A 238 2.05 -21.70 5.80
CA LEU A 238 0.64 -21.49 5.42
C LEU A 238 -0.27 -22.56 6.03
N GLN A 239 0.19 -23.80 6.12
CA GLN A 239 -0.53 -24.92 6.72
C GLN A 239 -0.81 -24.75 8.21
N SER A 240 0.01 -23.99 8.95
CA SER A 240 -0.27 -23.73 10.36
C SER A 240 -1.42 -22.76 10.58
N GLN A 241 -1.86 -22.03 9.54
CA GLN A 241 -2.84 -20.93 9.63
C GLN A 241 -3.87 -20.94 8.48
N PHE A 242 -4.27 -22.12 7.99
CA PHE A 242 -5.09 -22.23 6.77
C PHE A 242 -6.50 -21.63 6.90
N GLU A 243 -7.06 -21.54 8.11
CA GLU A 243 -8.41 -21.00 8.33
C GLU A 243 -8.49 -19.49 8.09
N SER A 244 -7.37 -18.78 8.26
CA SER A 244 -7.28 -17.34 8.09
C SER A 244 -7.18 -16.92 6.61
N LEU A 245 -6.97 -17.85 5.68
CA LEU A 245 -6.74 -17.54 4.27
C LEU A 245 -8.04 -17.50 3.47
N LYS A 246 -8.30 -16.36 2.81
CA LYS A 246 -9.44 -16.18 1.89
C LYS A 246 -9.03 -16.26 0.43
N ARG A 247 -7.91 -15.62 0.09
CA ARG A 247 -7.34 -15.60 -1.26
C ARG A 247 -5.83 -15.66 -1.18
N LEU A 248 -5.20 -16.45 -2.04
CA LEU A 248 -3.77 -16.69 -1.99
C LEU A 248 -3.14 -16.67 -3.38
N GLU A 249 -2.17 -15.78 -3.62
CA GLU A 249 -1.34 -15.79 -4.82
C GLU A 249 0.14 -15.98 -4.45
N LEU A 250 0.76 -17.02 -5.01
CA LEU A 250 2.16 -17.38 -4.78
C LEU A 250 3.00 -17.21 -6.06
N VAL A 251 3.89 -16.23 -6.06
CA VAL A 251 4.62 -15.83 -7.27
C VAL A 251 6.12 -16.06 -7.17
N LYS A 252 6.68 -16.76 -8.18
CA LYS A 252 8.11 -17.05 -8.37
C LYS A 252 8.79 -17.87 -7.26
N TRP A 253 8.04 -18.51 -6.39
CA TRP A 253 8.56 -19.43 -5.37
C TRP A 253 9.07 -20.74 -5.98
N ASN A 254 10.07 -21.37 -5.35
CA ASN A 254 10.57 -22.67 -5.74
C ASN A 254 9.86 -23.79 -4.97
N PHE A 255 9.01 -24.56 -5.66
CA PHE A 255 8.34 -25.73 -5.10
C PHE A 255 8.80 -27.06 -5.72
N SER A 256 10.03 -27.15 -6.22
CA SER A 256 10.57 -28.39 -6.79
C SER A 256 10.51 -29.58 -5.83
N GLU A 257 10.58 -29.33 -4.53
CA GLU A 257 10.51 -30.33 -3.45
C GLU A 257 9.12 -30.48 -2.82
N CYS A 258 8.07 -29.97 -3.45
CA CYS A 258 6.70 -29.97 -2.90
C CYS A 258 5.78 -30.85 -3.73
N ASP A 259 5.28 -31.91 -3.10
CA ASP A 259 4.38 -32.87 -3.73
C ASP A 259 2.97 -32.85 -3.11
N ASP A 260 2.85 -32.34 -1.87
CA ASP A 260 1.57 -32.27 -1.16
C ASP A 260 0.91 -30.89 -1.29
N TRP A 261 -0.13 -30.83 -2.10
CA TRP A 261 -1.04 -29.68 -2.23
C TRP A 261 -2.45 -29.98 -1.66
N GLY A 262 -2.65 -31.14 -1.04
CA GLY A 262 -3.94 -31.56 -0.51
C GLY A 262 -4.44 -30.65 0.63
N TRP A 263 -3.53 -29.91 1.26
CA TRP A 263 -3.86 -28.91 2.27
C TRP A 263 -4.76 -27.78 1.76
N LEU A 264 -4.74 -27.46 0.46
CA LEU A 264 -5.64 -26.45 -0.11
C LEU A 264 -7.11 -26.84 0.05
N LYS A 265 -7.44 -28.14 -0.02
CA LYS A 265 -8.80 -28.65 0.24
C LYS A 265 -9.23 -28.51 1.70
N LYS A 266 -8.27 -28.31 2.60
CA LYS A 266 -8.52 -28.12 4.04
C LYS A 266 -8.74 -26.65 4.40
N CYS A 267 -8.57 -25.71 3.47
CA CYS A 267 -8.80 -24.29 3.71
C CYS A 267 -10.30 -23.94 3.56
N PRO A 268 -11.08 -23.78 4.66
CA PRO A 268 -12.54 -23.63 4.55
C PRO A 268 -12.99 -22.29 3.95
N ASN A 269 -12.13 -21.27 4.01
CA ASN A 269 -12.42 -19.92 3.58
C ASN A 269 -11.77 -19.54 2.24
N LEU A 270 -10.96 -20.44 1.66
CA LEU A 270 -10.22 -20.15 0.44
C LEU A 270 -11.16 -20.14 -0.76
N THR A 271 -11.24 -18.99 -1.41
CA THR A 271 -12.10 -18.73 -2.58
C THR A 271 -11.31 -18.60 -3.87
N GLU A 272 -10.05 -18.18 -3.77
CA GLU A 272 -9.17 -17.99 -4.92
C GLU A 272 -7.75 -18.43 -4.58
N PHE A 273 -7.13 -19.20 -5.47
CA PHE A 273 -5.72 -19.57 -5.40
C PHE A 273 -5.02 -19.28 -6.72
N ALA A 274 -3.79 -18.78 -6.66
CA ALA A 274 -2.96 -18.60 -7.83
C ALA A 274 -1.50 -18.94 -7.56
N ILE A 275 -0.83 -19.48 -8.57
CA ILE A 275 0.59 -19.84 -8.51
C ILE A 275 1.28 -19.54 -9.85
N THR A 276 2.60 -19.32 -9.82
CA THR A 276 3.39 -19.28 -11.07
C THR A 276 3.30 -20.59 -11.84
N SER A 277 3.11 -20.49 -13.15
CA SER A 277 2.65 -21.55 -14.06
C SER A 277 3.47 -22.86 -14.10
N SER A 278 4.67 -22.92 -13.53
CA SER A 278 5.52 -24.11 -13.62
C SER A 278 4.94 -25.37 -12.93
N LEU A 279 3.88 -25.24 -12.12
CA LEU A 279 3.33 -26.33 -11.29
C LEU A 279 1.83 -26.57 -11.48
N GLN A 280 1.21 -25.89 -12.43
CA GLN A 280 -0.24 -25.88 -12.63
C GLN A 280 -0.86 -27.26 -12.86
N THR A 281 -0.18 -28.15 -13.59
CA THR A 281 -0.68 -29.51 -13.86
C THR A 281 -0.73 -30.37 -12.61
N ARG A 282 0.29 -30.26 -11.73
CA ARG A 282 0.37 -31.00 -10.46
C ARG A 282 -0.71 -30.54 -9.49
N VAL A 283 -0.88 -29.22 -9.37
CA VAL A 283 -1.91 -28.64 -8.50
C VAL A 283 -3.32 -29.00 -9.00
N SER A 284 -3.56 -28.90 -10.31
CA SER A 284 -4.89 -29.22 -10.90
C SER A 284 -5.26 -30.69 -10.70
N ALA A 285 -4.31 -31.62 -10.84
CA ALA A 285 -4.55 -33.04 -10.61
C ALA A 285 -4.97 -33.33 -9.15
N ILE A 286 -4.51 -32.52 -8.19
CA ILE A 286 -4.86 -32.67 -6.78
C ILE A 286 -6.20 -32.01 -6.48
N LEU A 287 -6.41 -30.78 -6.98
CA LEU A 287 -7.63 -30.01 -6.71
C LEU A 287 -8.86 -30.57 -7.41
N ASP A 288 -8.67 -31.22 -8.57
CA ASP A 288 -9.75 -31.64 -9.48
C ASP A 288 -10.62 -30.45 -9.95
N VAL A 289 -9.99 -29.29 -10.09
CA VAL A 289 -10.62 -28.02 -10.51
C VAL A 289 -9.83 -27.45 -11.69
N LYS A 290 -10.54 -26.97 -12.72
CA LYS A 290 -9.93 -26.29 -13.87
C LYS A 290 -9.31 -24.96 -13.43
N TYR A 291 -8.25 -24.54 -14.13
CA TYR A 291 -7.60 -23.26 -13.88
C TYR A 291 -7.65 -22.35 -15.10
N GLU A 292 -7.60 -21.06 -14.84
CA GLU A 292 -7.40 -20.03 -15.86
C GLU A 292 -5.94 -19.60 -15.89
N THR A 293 -5.46 -19.16 -17.05
CA THR A 293 -4.10 -18.66 -17.20
C THR A 293 -4.13 -17.16 -17.37
N TYR A 294 -3.39 -16.45 -16.51
CA TYR A 294 -3.23 -15.01 -16.59
C TYR A 294 -1.82 -14.62 -16.99
N HIS A 295 -1.71 -13.66 -17.90
CA HIS A 295 -0.45 -13.13 -18.39
C HIS A 295 -0.26 -11.69 -17.94
N SER A 296 0.69 -11.46 -17.03
CA SER A 296 1.08 -10.12 -16.62
C SER A 296 2.28 -9.64 -17.44
N LYS A 297 2.18 -8.41 -17.99
CA LYS A 297 3.31 -7.70 -18.60
C LYS A 297 4.19 -7.13 -17.49
N SER A 298 5.41 -7.65 -17.31
CA SER A 298 6.41 -6.97 -16.49
C SER A 298 7.13 -5.88 -17.29
N SER A 299 7.70 -4.89 -16.60
CA SER A 299 8.46 -3.78 -17.21
C SER A 299 9.67 -4.21 -18.04
N ASN A 300 10.10 -5.47 -17.94
CA ASN A 300 11.35 -5.97 -18.54
C ASN A 300 11.13 -7.05 -19.63
N ASN A 301 10.03 -7.00 -20.39
CA ASN A 301 9.69 -7.97 -21.45
C ASN A 301 9.56 -9.45 -21.04
N SER A 302 9.78 -9.81 -19.77
CA SER A 302 9.42 -11.14 -19.27
C SER A 302 7.93 -11.20 -18.98
N ARG A 303 7.23 -12.12 -19.65
CA ARG A 303 5.83 -12.44 -19.38
C ARG A 303 5.78 -13.31 -18.12
N LEU A 304 5.19 -12.79 -17.04
CA LEU A 304 4.87 -13.62 -15.89
C LEU A 304 3.53 -14.28 -16.16
N THR A 305 3.50 -15.61 -16.06
CA THR A 305 2.27 -16.38 -16.23
C THR A 305 1.90 -17.01 -14.89
N THR A 306 0.67 -16.76 -14.46
CA THR A 306 0.09 -17.36 -13.25
C THR A 306 -1.13 -18.20 -13.62
N ALA A 307 -1.26 -19.36 -12.99
CA ALA A 307 -2.43 -20.23 -13.08
C ALA A 307 -3.35 -19.94 -11.90
N HIS A 308 -4.65 -19.78 -12.14
CA HIS A 308 -5.65 -19.33 -11.17
C HIS A 308 -6.76 -20.35 -11.01
N TRP A 309 -7.15 -20.64 -9.77
CA TRP A 309 -8.27 -21.49 -9.41
C TRP A 309 -9.28 -20.67 -8.62
N HIS A 310 -10.55 -20.87 -8.97
CA HIS A 310 -11.70 -20.33 -8.26
C HIS A 310 -12.41 -21.49 -7.57
N PHE A 311 -12.69 -21.35 -6.28
CA PHE A 311 -13.41 -22.33 -5.49
C PHE A 311 -14.82 -21.78 -5.24
N ASP A 312 -15.76 -22.16 -6.10
CA ASP A 312 -17.17 -21.84 -5.91
C ASP A 312 -17.76 -22.66 -4.77
N LYS A 313 -18.59 -22.03 -3.93
CA LYS A 313 -19.36 -22.77 -2.92
C LYS A 313 -20.51 -23.57 -3.52
N ASP A 314 -20.91 -23.27 -4.77
CA ASP A 314 -22.15 -23.77 -5.38
C ASP A 314 -21.97 -24.45 -6.75
N GLY A 315 -20.75 -24.81 -7.17
CA GLY A 315 -20.52 -25.64 -8.36
C GLY A 315 -20.84 -25.00 -9.72
N GLU A 316 -21.37 -23.78 -9.76
CA GLU A 316 -21.42 -22.95 -10.96
C GLU A 316 -20.10 -22.20 -11.10
N THR A 317 -19.39 -22.41 -12.21
CA THR A 317 -18.23 -21.62 -12.60
C THR A 317 -18.55 -20.14 -12.49
N SER A 318 -18.08 -19.50 -11.42
CA SER A 318 -18.18 -18.07 -11.22
C SER A 318 -17.58 -17.37 -12.43
N SER A 319 -18.42 -16.70 -13.22
CA SER A 319 -18.01 -15.76 -14.27
C SER A 319 -17.47 -14.46 -13.65
N MET A 320 -16.60 -14.55 -12.64
CA MET A 320 -15.87 -13.41 -12.09
C MET A 320 -14.87 -13.00 -13.16
N PRO A 321 -15.05 -11.85 -13.85
CA PRO A 321 -14.24 -11.52 -15.02
C PRO A 321 -12.79 -11.15 -14.68
N ASN A 322 -12.37 -11.27 -13.40
CA ASN A 322 -11.19 -10.64 -12.85
C ASN A 322 -10.75 -11.30 -11.52
N PHE A 323 -9.60 -11.99 -11.49
CA PHE A 323 -8.97 -12.52 -10.27
C PHE A 323 -8.58 -11.42 -9.28
N TYR A 324 -8.74 -11.58 -7.97
CA TYR A 324 -8.67 -10.47 -7.01
C TYR A 324 -7.39 -9.61 -7.05
N PHE A 325 -6.24 -10.24 -7.25
CA PHE A 325 -4.96 -9.53 -7.34
C PHE A 325 -4.61 -9.04 -8.76
N HIS A 326 -5.39 -9.46 -9.75
CA HIS A 326 -5.18 -9.16 -11.16
C HIS A 326 -6.37 -8.45 -11.81
N SER A 327 -7.45 -8.23 -11.05
CA SER A 327 -8.62 -7.50 -11.48
C SER A 327 -8.12 -6.18 -12.00
N GLY A 328 -8.31 -5.95 -13.30
CA GLY A 328 -7.80 -4.76 -13.96
C GLY A 328 -8.22 -3.56 -13.14
N LYS A 329 -7.25 -2.99 -12.42
CA LYS A 329 -7.47 -1.92 -11.44
C LYS A 329 -8.41 -2.36 -10.31
N SER A 330 -7.82 -2.67 -9.15
CA SER A 330 -8.43 -2.33 -7.86
C SER A 330 -9.15 -0.99 -8.01
N SER A 331 -10.30 -0.82 -7.37
CA SER A 331 -11.19 0.37 -7.34
C SER A 331 -10.53 1.75 -7.18
N MET A 332 -9.21 1.87 -7.20
CA MET A 332 -8.50 3.03 -7.74
C MET A 332 -8.74 3.16 -9.25
N VAL A 333 -9.63 4.09 -9.59
CA VAL A 333 -9.69 4.79 -10.89
C VAL A 333 -8.27 4.90 -11.49
N GLN A 334 -8.12 4.50 -12.76
CA GLN A 334 -6.88 4.80 -13.50
C GLN A 334 -6.74 6.30 -13.64
N TYR A 335 -5.74 6.87 -12.97
CA TYR A 335 -5.31 8.23 -13.24
C TYR A 335 -4.20 8.22 -14.29
N TYR A 336 -4.53 7.77 -15.50
CA TYR A 336 -3.67 7.98 -16.67
C TYR A 336 -4.23 9.15 -17.47
N ASP A 337 -3.65 10.35 -17.27
CA ASP A 337 -3.54 11.29 -18.38
C ASP A 337 -2.21 11.01 -19.06
N ILE A 338 -2.28 10.76 -20.36
CA ILE A 338 -1.19 10.27 -21.21
C ILE A 338 -0.12 11.36 -21.44
N ASP A 339 -0.39 12.61 -21.11
CA ASP A 339 0.46 13.75 -21.53
C ASP A 339 1.62 14.13 -20.60
N ASP A 340 1.66 13.65 -19.34
CA ASP A 340 2.78 13.96 -18.41
C ASP A 340 3.78 12.78 -18.26
N PHE A 341 3.44 11.56 -18.72
CA PHE A 341 4.30 10.37 -18.59
C PHE A 341 5.63 10.46 -19.33
N GLN A 342 5.64 11.21 -20.44
CA GLN A 342 6.83 11.37 -21.26
C GLN A 342 7.89 12.22 -20.53
N TYR A 343 7.47 13.17 -19.70
CA TYR A 343 8.39 13.97 -18.88
C TYR A 343 8.95 13.19 -17.68
N ASP A 344 8.12 12.41 -16.99
CA ASP A 344 8.52 11.66 -15.79
C ASP A 344 9.46 10.47 -16.11
N TYR A 345 9.24 9.76 -17.22
CA TYR A 345 10.15 8.69 -17.65
C TYR A 345 11.50 9.24 -18.10
N HIS A 346 11.51 10.36 -18.85
CA HIS A 346 12.74 11.02 -19.28
C HIS A 346 13.52 11.62 -18.10
N TYR A 347 12.86 12.10 -17.05
CA TYR A 347 13.54 12.61 -15.85
C TYR A 347 14.23 11.49 -15.04
N LEU A 348 13.57 10.34 -14.88
CA LEU A 348 14.12 9.17 -14.18
C LEU A 348 15.24 8.47 -14.97
N GLU A 349 15.13 8.38 -16.30
CA GLU A 349 16.22 7.91 -17.18
C GLU A 349 17.43 8.86 -17.21
N ALA A 350 17.19 10.18 -17.21
CA ALA A 350 18.28 11.15 -17.21
C ALA A 350 19.13 11.06 -15.94
N ARG A 351 18.52 10.74 -14.79
CA ARG A 351 19.21 10.57 -13.51
C ARG A 351 20.05 9.30 -13.46
N THR A 352 19.58 8.20 -14.06
CA THR A 352 20.34 6.94 -14.17
C THR A 352 21.49 7.04 -15.18
N ARG A 353 21.32 7.74 -16.31
CA ARG A 353 22.40 7.97 -17.28
C ARG A 353 23.51 8.90 -16.76
N LYS A 354 23.17 9.94 -15.98
CA LYS A 354 24.20 10.79 -15.32
C LYS A 354 25.03 10.05 -14.27
N SER A 355 24.46 9.04 -13.60
CA SER A 355 25.19 8.21 -12.63
C SER A 355 26.13 7.20 -13.29
N ARG A 356 25.91 6.82 -14.55
CA ARG A 356 26.78 5.89 -15.30
C ARG A 356 27.94 6.56 -16.04
N ARG A 357 27.88 7.88 -16.25
CA ARG A 357 28.96 8.67 -16.88
C ARG A 357 29.98 9.25 -15.88
N LYS A 358 29.85 8.93 -14.58
CA LYS A 358 30.75 9.41 -13.52
C LYS A 358 31.52 8.28 -12.81
N ASN A 359 31.48 7.06 -13.35
CA ASN A 359 32.32 5.95 -12.91
C ASN A 359 33.27 5.56 -14.02
#